data_AF-A0A4U9DB55-F1
#
_entry.id   AF-A0A4U9DB55-F1
#
_cell.length_a   1.000
_cell.length_b   1.000
_cell.length_c   1.000
_cell.angle_alpha   90.00
_cell.angle_beta   90.00
_cell.angle_gamma   90.00
#
_symmetry.space_group_name_H-M   'P 1'
#
loop_
_entity.id
_entity.type
_entity.pdbx_description
1 polymer ?
#
loop_
_entity_poly.entity_id
_entity_poly.type
_entity_poly.pdbx_seq_one_letter_code
_entity_poly.pdbx_strand_id
1 'polypeptide(L)'
;MQRIVLCCAAGMSTSMLVTKMKAEAQQRALSLDIYAVAVAEFERELANADVILLGPQVKYEAGRLSALAAPHGKAVAVIDMADYGMMRGRGGA
;
A
#
# COMPACT_ATOMS: atom_id res chain seq x y z
N MET A 1 -15.83 -4.40 2.60
CA MET A 1 -14.47 -4.96 2.44
C MET A 1 -13.57 -3.78 2.18
N GLN A 2 -12.62 -3.50 3.06
CA GLN A 2 -11.73 -2.33 2.89
C GLN A 2 -10.61 -2.67 1.91
N ARG A 3 -10.23 -1.71 1.06
CA ARG A 3 -9.20 -1.87 0.03
C ARG A 3 -7.92 -1.15 0.39
N ILE A 4 -6.82 -1.90 0.45
CA ILE A 4 -5.47 -1.37 0.68
C ILE A 4 -4.70 -1.47 -0.63
N VAL A 5 -4.30 -0.33 -1.18
CA VAL A 5 -3.45 -0.27 -2.37
C VAL A 5 -2.01 0.01 -1.97
N LEU A 6 -1.07 -0.82 -2.45
CA LEU A 6 0.36 -0.63 -2.31
C LEU A 6 0.93 -0.08 -3.62
N CYS A 7 1.36 1.18 -3.62
CA CYS A 7 2.01 1.81 -4.76
C CYS A 7 3.52 1.53 -4.72
N CYS A 8 4.06 1.01 -5.82
CA CYS A 8 5.48 0.64 -5.90
C CYS A 8 6.06 0.90 -7.30
N ALA A 9 7.35 0.61 -7.47
CA ALA A 9 8.05 0.70 -8.75
C ALA A 9 7.77 -0.50 -9.70
N ALA A 10 6.68 -1.24 -9.49
CA ALA A 10 6.31 -2.45 -10.25
C ALA A 10 7.38 -3.57 -10.21
N GLY A 11 7.56 -4.21 -9.04
CA GLY A 11 8.54 -5.28 -8.86
C GLY A 11 8.01 -6.49 -8.07
N MET A 12 8.71 -7.63 -8.19
CA MET A 12 8.36 -8.89 -7.50
C MET A 12 8.32 -8.75 -5.96
N SER A 13 9.12 -7.84 -5.39
CA SER A 13 9.19 -7.64 -3.93
C SER A 13 7.85 -7.17 -3.34
N THR A 14 7.09 -6.34 -4.06
CA THR A 14 5.78 -5.87 -3.60
C THR A 14 4.73 -6.98 -3.62
N SER A 15 4.76 -7.86 -4.61
CA SER A 15 3.85 -9.01 -4.69
C SER A 15 4.02 -9.98 -3.53
N MET A 16 5.27 -10.16 -3.07
CA MET A 16 5.56 -10.98 -1.87
C MET A 16 5.00 -10.33 -0.59
N LEU A 17 5.17 -9.02 -0.43
CA LEU A 17 4.62 -8.29 0.71
C LEU A 17 3.09 -8.35 0.74
N VAL A 18 2.43 -8.11 -0.39
CA VAL A 18 0.96 -8.21 -0.52
C VAL A 18 0.48 -9.61 -0.11
N THR A 19 1.14 -10.66 -0.56
CA THR A 19 0.79 -12.05 -0.19
C THR A 19 0.84 -12.25 1.33
N LYS A 20 1.88 -11.75 2.00
CA LYS A 20 2.00 -11.84 3.45
C LYS A 20 0.97 -10.98 4.20
N MET A 21 0.66 -9.78 3.69
CA MET A 21 -0.39 -8.94 4.26
C MET A 21 -1.76 -9.62 4.15
N LYS A 22 -2.07 -10.28 3.03
CA LYS A 22 -3.31 -11.07 2.87
C LYS A 22 -3.37 -12.22 3.87
N ALA A 23 -2.27 -12.95 4.05
CA ALA A 23 -2.20 -14.04 5.02
C ALA A 23 -2.43 -13.55 6.45
N GLU A 24 -1.82 -12.44 6.86
CA GLU A 24 -2.03 -11.82 8.17
C GLU A 24 -3.48 -11.33 8.35
N ALA A 25 -4.05 -10.68 7.33
CA ALA A 25 -5.45 -10.26 7.36
C ALA A 25 -6.40 -11.44 7.56
N GLN A 26 -6.14 -12.57 6.87
CA GLN A 26 -6.91 -13.79 7.04
C GLN A 26 -6.75 -14.39 8.43
N GLN A 27 -5.54 -14.43 8.99
CA GLN A 27 -5.29 -14.90 10.36
C GLN A 27 -6.03 -14.07 11.41
N ARG A 28 -6.16 -12.76 11.16
CA ARG A 28 -6.88 -11.82 12.02
C ARG A 28 -8.38 -11.71 11.71
N ALA A 29 -8.90 -12.54 10.79
CA ALA A 29 -10.28 -12.50 10.31
C ALA A 29 -10.74 -11.11 9.80
N LEU A 30 -9.81 -10.35 9.22
CA LEU A 30 -10.08 -9.03 8.65
C LEU A 30 -10.53 -9.17 7.18
N SER A 31 -11.64 -8.51 6.84
CA SER A 31 -12.15 -8.45 5.46
C SER A 31 -11.46 -7.33 4.67
N LEU A 32 -10.22 -7.61 4.26
CA LEU A 32 -9.36 -6.69 3.50
C LEU A 32 -9.09 -7.22 2.10
N ASP A 33 -9.18 -6.35 1.11
CA ASP A 33 -8.67 -6.58 -0.24
C ASP A 33 -7.37 -5.79 -0.40
N ILE A 34 -6.27 -6.49 -0.63
CA ILE A 34 -4.92 -5.91 -0.62
C ILE A 34 -4.29 -6.16 -1.97
N TYR A 35 -3.83 -5.13 -2.66
CA TYR A 35 -3.21 -5.30 -3.97
C TYR A 35 -2.14 -4.24 -4.20
N ALA A 36 -1.23 -4.53 -5.14
CA ALA A 36 -0.14 -3.64 -5.50
C ALA A 36 -0.33 -3.13 -6.92
N VAL A 37 -0.02 -1.87 -7.14
CA VAL A 37 -0.04 -1.22 -8.46
C VAL A 37 1.21 -0.38 -8.68
N ALA A 38 1.50 -0.08 -9.94
CA ALA A 38 2.56 0.86 -10.27
C ALA A 38 2.15 2.28 -9.83
N VAL A 39 3.10 3.12 -9.44
CA VAL A 39 2.82 4.54 -9.15
C VAL A 39 2.12 5.24 -10.33
N ALA A 40 2.44 4.87 -11.56
CA ALA A 40 1.80 5.39 -12.76
C ALA A 40 0.30 5.05 -12.87
N GLU A 41 -0.16 4.00 -12.18
CA GLU A 41 -1.56 3.56 -12.16
C GLU A 41 -2.35 4.14 -10.99
N PHE A 42 -1.68 4.83 -10.05
CA PHE A 42 -2.27 5.30 -8.81
C PHE A 42 -3.54 6.15 -9.00
N GLU A 43 -3.54 7.09 -9.94
CA GLU A 43 -4.68 7.98 -10.17
C GLU A 43 -5.94 7.22 -10.60
N ARG A 44 -5.78 6.11 -11.33
CA ARG A 44 -6.89 5.25 -11.75
C ARG A 44 -7.46 4.45 -10.57
N GLU A 45 -6.59 4.05 -9.66
CA GLU A 45 -6.95 3.27 -8.47
C GLU A 45 -7.39 4.12 -7.29
N LEU A 46 -7.13 5.43 -7.33
CA LEU A 46 -7.43 6.34 -6.23
C LEU A 46 -8.91 6.31 -5.84
N ALA A 47 -9.81 6.15 -6.81
CA ALA A 47 -11.25 6.02 -6.54
C ALA A 47 -11.58 4.74 -5.75
N ASN A 48 -10.85 3.65 -5.99
CA ASN A 48 -11.11 2.32 -5.44
C ASN A 48 -10.40 2.07 -4.11
N ALA A 49 -9.32 2.78 -3.79
CA ALA A 49 -8.53 2.55 -2.58
C ALA A 49 -9.14 3.23 -1.34
N ASP A 50 -9.21 2.51 -0.21
CA ASP A 50 -9.57 3.11 1.09
C ASP A 50 -8.31 3.52 1.87
N VAL A 51 -7.26 2.70 1.78
CA VAL A 51 -5.96 2.92 2.40
C VAL A 51 -4.89 2.90 1.32
N ILE A 52 -4.02 3.90 1.32
CA ILE A 52 -2.94 4.04 0.34
C ILE A 52 -1.60 3.93 1.06
N LEU A 53 -0.84 2.91 0.67
CA LEU A 53 0.50 2.66 1.17
C LEU A 53 1.51 2.83 0.03
N LEU A 54 2.60 3.53 0.30
CA LEU A 54 3.68 3.76 -0.64
C LEU A 54 4.90 2.93 -0.24
N GLY A 55 5.40 2.14 -1.18
CA GLY A 55 6.66 1.43 -0.99
C GLY A 55 7.80 2.43 -0.75
N PRO A 56 8.75 2.14 0.14
CA PRO A 56 9.79 3.09 0.51
C PRO A 56 10.74 3.43 -0.64
N GLN A 57 10.83 2.54 -1.64
CA GLN A 57 11.60 2.73 -2.87
C GLN A 57 11.10 3.93 -3.70
N VAL A 58 9.81 4.27 -3.59
CA VAL A 58 9.16 5.36 -4.32
C VAL A 58 8.73 6.50 -3.38
N LYS A 59 9.33 6.59 -2.19
CA LYS A 59 8.97 7.60 -1.16
C LYS A 59 8.98 9.05 -1.67
N TYR A 60 9.79 9.35 -2.70
CA TYR A 60 9.86 10.68 -3.30
C TYR A 60 8.54 11.12 -3.94
N GLU A 61 7.67 10.16 -4.30
CA GLU A 61 6.33 10.42 -4.85
C GLU A 61 5.30 10.80 -3.77
N ALA A 62 5.61 10.61 -2.48
CA ALA A 62 4.64 10.77 -1.38
C ALA A 62 3.96 12.14 -1.39
N GLY A 63 4.70 13.22 -1.68
CA GLY A 63 4.15 14.57 -1.76
C GLY A 63 3.13 14.71 -2.90
N ARG A 64 3.46 14.21 -4.10
CA ARG A 64 2.58 14.24 -5.27
C ARG A 64 1.33 13.40 -5.03
N LEU A 65 1.48 12.17 -4.54
CA LEU A 65 0.35 11.27 -4.31
C LEU A 65 -0.57 11.77 -3.19
N SER A 66 -0.02 12.36 -2.14
CA SER A 66 -0.81 12.97 -1.07
C SER A 66 -1.63 14.14 -1.58
N ALA A 67 -1.05 15.00 -2.44
CA ALA A 67 -1.77 16.11 -3.05
C ALA A 67 -2.92 15.63 -3.96
N LEU A 68 -2.73 14.51 -4.67
CA LEU A 68 -3.78 13.88 -5.47
C LEU A 68 -4.87 13.22 -4.61
N ALA A 69 -4.51 12.62 -3.48
CA ALA A 69 -5.42 11.91 -2.59
C ALA A 69 -6.24 12.84 -1.68
N ALA A 70 -5.68 13.99 -1.30
CA ALA A 70 -6.30 14.93 -0.36
C ALA A 70 -7.69 15.43 -0.79
N PRO A 71 -7.96 15.79 -2.06
CA PRO A 71 -9.30 16.15 -2.53
C PRO A 71 -10.34 15.04 -2.36
N HIS A 72 -9.90 13.78 -2.29
CA HIS A 72 -10.75 12.62 -2.04
C HIS A 72 -10.88 12.26 -0.55
N GLY A 73 -10.28 13.05 0.35
CA GLY A 73 -10.25 12.77 1.78
C GLY A 73 -9.37 11.58 2.16
N LYS A 74 -8.42 11.18 1.30
CA LYS A 74 -7.58 10.00 1.48
C LYS A 74 -6.15 10.40 1.85
N ALA A 75 -5.54 9.63 2.76
CA ALA A 75 -4.16 9.82 3.19
C ALA A 75 -3.23 8.79 2.54
N VAL A 76 -2.01 9.21 2.22
CA VAL A 76 -0.94 8.35 1.72
C VAL A 76 0.11 8.18 2.81
N ALA A 77 0.41 6.93 3.18
CA ALA A 77 1.46 6.62 4.15
C ALA A 77 2.60 5.85 3.48
N VAL A 78 3.84 6.17 3.84
CA VAL A 78 5.02 5.43 3.37
C VAL A 78 5.27 4.26 4.31
N ILE A 79 5.42 3.05 3.75
CA ILE A 79 5.78 1.86 4.53
C ILE A 79 7.22 2.01 5.01
N ASP A 80 7.46 1.72 6.29
CA ASP A 80 8.80 1.73 6.85
C ASP A 80 9.72 0.73 6.14
N MET A 81 10.99 1.12 5.91
CA MET A 81 11.96 0.26 5.22
C MET A 81 12.25 -1.05 5.97
N ALA A 82 12.21 -1.04 7.30
CA ALA A 82 12.44 -2.22 8.11
C ALA A 82 11.28 -3.21 7.97
N ASP A 83 10.04 -2.72 8.03
CA ASP A 83 8.84 -3.55 7.83
C ASP A 83 8.74 -4.07 6.39
N TYR A 84 9.09 -3.24 5.39
CA TYR A 84 9.15 -3.65 3.99
C TYR A 84 10.26 -4.69 3.75
N GLY A 85 11.46 -4.45 4.26
CA GLY A 85 12.62 -5.34 4.08
C GLY A 85 12.48 -6.68 4.81
N MET A 86 11.87 -6.68 6.00
CA MET A 86 11.51 -7.90 6.72
C MET A 86 10.23 -8.56 6.19
N MET A 87 9.57 -7.93 5.21
CA MET A 87 8.33 -8.39 4.61
C MET A 87 7.27 -8.67 5.69
N ARG A 88 7.08 -7.73 6.61
CA ARG A 88 6.12 -7.84 7.71
C ARG A 88 4.75 -7.39 7.23
N GLY A 89 3.77 -8.30 7.25
CA GLY A 89 2.38 -8.00 6.92
C GLY A 89 1.59 -7.32 8.04
N ARG A 90 2.17 -7.25 9.25
CA ARG A 90 1.67 -6.50 10.41
C ARG A 90 2.57 -5.29 10.63
N GLY A 91 2.00 -4.11 10.87
CA GLY A 91 2.77 -2.97 11.34
C GLY A 91 3.49 -3.32 12.64
N GLY A 92 4.68 -2.77 12.85
CA GLY A 92 5.44 -2.92 14.10
C GLY A 92 4.57 -2.68 15.35
N ALA A 93 4.95 -3.37 16.43
CA ALA A 93 4.25 -3.39 17.72
C ALA A 93 3.90 -1.99 18.26
#